data_AF-A0A6B3H761-F1
#
_entry.id   AF-A0A6B3H761-F1
#
_cell.length_a   1.000
_cell.length_b   1.000
_cell.length_c   1.000
_cell.angle_alpha   90.00
_cell.angle_beta   90.00
_cell.angle_gamma   90.00
#
_symmetry.space_group_name_H-M   'P 1'
#
loop_
_entity.id
_entity.type
_entity.pdbx_description
1 polymer ?
#
loop_
_entity_poly.entity_id
_entity_poly.type
_entity_poly.pdbx_seq_one_letter_code
_entity_poly.pdbx_strand_id
1 'polypeptide(L)'
;DPKFDVPLLVAALRTPAAYIGVMGSRRTHSDRLARLRKAGVDEPALARLASPVGLDLGARTPEETAVSIAAEIVQHRWGGTGRPLGELTGAIHHGITP
;
A
#
# COMPACT_ATOMS: atom_id res chain seq x y z
N ASP A 1 1.06 -3.36 16.99
CA ASP A 1 1.99 -3.42 18.16
C ASP A 1 3.30 -4.00 17.65
N PRO A 2 4.45 -3.35 17.88
CA PRO A 2 5.76 -3.80 17.39
C PRO A 2 6.06 -5.28 17.58
N LYS A 3 5.62 -5.87 18.69
CA LYS A 3 5.83 -7.28 19.03
C LYS A 3 5.14 -8.23 18.03
N PHE A 4 4.02 -7.80 17.45
CA PHE A 4 3.23 -8.60 16.51
C PHE A 4 3.44 -8.15 15.07
N ASP A 5 3.56 -6.85 14.83
CA ASP A 5 3.63 -6.27 13.49
C ASP A 5 4.90 -6.73 12.75
N VAL A 6 6.05 -6.81 13.43
CA VAL A 6 7.32 -7.17 12.77
C VAL A 6 7.33 -8.64 12.32
N PRO A 7 7.05 -9.64 13.18
CA PRO A 7 6.98 -11.03 12.74
C PRO A 7 5.93 -11.26 11.63
N LEU A 8 4.77 -10.62 11.74
CA LEU A 8 3.71 -10.70 10.73
C LEU A 8 4.19 -10.19 9.37
N LEU A 9 4.83 -9.01 9.34
CA LEU A 9 5.29 -8.41 8.08
C LEU A 9 6.47 -9.16 7.48
N VAL A 10 7.40 -9.67 8.29
CA VAL A 10 8.47 -10.56 7.80
C VAL A 10 7.89 -11.80 7.12
N ALA A 11 6.84 -12.41 7.69
CA ALA A 11 6.17 -13.56 7.09
C ALA A 11 5.41 -13.15 5.81
N ALA A 12 4.63 -12.07 5.85
CA ALA A 12 3.84 -11.59 4.71
C ALA A 12 4.72 -11.24 3.51
N LEU A 13 5.87 -10.61 3.74
CA LEU A 13 6.83 -10.22 2.71
C LEU A 13 7.48 -11.40 1.99
N ARG A 14 7.39 -12.62 2.53
CA ARG A 14 7.86 -13.85 1.87
C ARG A 14 6.79 -14.51 1.01
N THR A 15 5.54 -14.05 1.08
CA THR A 15 4.44 -14.59 0.28
C THR A 15 4.38 -13.93 -1.09
N PRO A 16 3.71 -14.56 -2.08
CA PRO A 16 3.41 -13.94 -3.36
C PRO A 16 2.22 -12.96 -3.31
N ALA A 17 1.86 -12.44 -2.13
CA ALA A 17 0.75 -11.49 -1.99
C ALA A 17 0.92 -10.31 -2.95
N ALA A 18 -0.12 -10.04 -3.74
CA ALA A 18 -0.14 -8.96 -4.72
C ALA A 18 -0.14 -7.56 -4.07
N TYR A 19 -0.50 -7.48 -2.80
CA TYR A 19 -0.59 -6.23 -2.06
C TYR A 19 -0.40 -6.47 -0.55
N ILE A 20 0.42 -5.65 0.10
CA ILE A 20 0.66 -5.68 1.55
C ILE A 20 0.50 -4.26 2.10
N GLY A 21 -0.74 -3.93 2.46
CA GLY A 21 -1.09 -2.64 3.05
C GLY A 21 -0.86 -2.61 4.56
N VAL A 22 -0.28 -1.52 5.06
CA VAL A 22 -0.06 -1.35 6.51
C VAL A 22 -0.49 0.04 6.99
N MET A 23 -1.50 0.07 7.86
CA MET A 23 -2.00 1.29 8.48
C MET A 23 -0.98 1.95 9.42
N GLY A 24 -1.16 3.25 9.66
CA GLY A 24 -0.42 4.02 10.67
C GLY A 24 0.05 5.36 10.14
N SER A 25 0.37 6.28 11.06
CA SER A 25 0.93 7.58 10.70
C SER A 25 2.26 7.44 9.95
N ARG A 26 2.69 8.51 9.26
CA ARG A 26 4.03 8.56 8.63
C ARG A 26 5.16 8.27 9.63
N ARG A 27 5.04 8.78 10.86
CA ARG A 27 5.99 8.49 11.94
C ARG A 27 6.01 7.01 12.29
N THR A 28 4.83 6.39 12.47
CA THR A 28 4.71 4.96 12.75
C THR A 28 5.27 4.10 11.62
N HIS A 29 5.06 4.50 10.38
CA HIS A 29 5.64 3.86 9.20
C HIS A 29 7.19 3.91 9.22
N SER A 30 7.80 5.08 9.44
CA SER A 30 9.26 5.21 9.48
C SER A 30 9.89 4.35 10.58
N ASP A 31 9.29 4.34 11.77
CA ASP A 31 9.74 3.49 12.88
C ASP A 31 9.58 1.99 12.55
N ARG A 32 8.48 1.61 11.90
CA ARG A 32 8.27 0.23 11.44
C ARG A 32 9.32 -0.20 10.41
N LEU A 33 9.66 0.65 9.44
CA LEU A 33 10.72 0.36 8.48
C LEU A 33 12.07 0.16 9.16
N ALA A 34 12.41 1.02 10.13
CA ALA A 34 13.65 0.86 10.90
C ALA A 34 13.69 -0.49 11.65
N ARG A 35 12.57 -0.91 12.23
CA ARG A 35 12.47 -2.22 12.91
C ARG A 35 12.55 -3.40 11.95
N LEU A 36 11.95 -3.31 10.76
CA LEU A 36 12.03 -4.38 9.75
C LEU A 36 13.44 -4.51 9.17
N ARG A 37 14.15 -3.40 8.93
CA ARG A 37 15.57 -3.41 8.55
C ARG A 37 16.43 -4.11 9.59
N LYS A 38 16.21 -3.78 10.88
CA LYS A 38 16.90 -4.46 12.00
C LYS A 38 16.58 -5.96 12.05
N ALA A 39 15.42 -6.38 11.56
CA ALA A 39 15.03 -7.78 11.43
C ALA A 39 15.54 -8.46 10.15
N GLY A 40 16.37 -7.78 9.35
CA GLY A 40 16.99 -8.34 8.14
C GLY A 40 16.13 -8.31 6.89
N VAL A 41 15.05 -7.52 6.87
CA VAL A 41 14.26 -7.29 5.64
C VAL A 41 15.01 -6.32 4.73
N ASP A 42 15.19 -6.71 3.47
CA ASP A 42 15.89 -5.92 2.46
C ASP A 42 15.00 -4.83 1.82
N GLU A 43 15.62 -3.84 1.16
CA GLU A 43 14.88 -2.74 0.52
C GLU A 43 13.88 -3.22 -0.55
N PRO A 44 14.18 -4.22 -1.40
CA PRO A 44 13.20 -4.76 -2.35
C PRO A 44 11.95 -5.32 -1.67
N ALA A 45 12.09 -6.05 -0.56
CA ALA A 45 10.93 -6.50 0.18
C ALA A 45 10.21 -5.34 0.86
N LEU A 46 10.92 -4.38 1.46
CA LEU A 46 10.29 -3.20 2.08
C LEU A 46 9.50 -2.37 1.07
N ALA A 47 9.96 -2.28 -0.18
CA ALA A 47 9.27 -1.57 -1.27
C ALA A 47 7.92 -2.21 -1.63
N ARG A 48 7.65 -3.46 -1.24
CA ARG A 48 6.33 -4.11 -1.42
C ARG A 48 5.27 -3.63 -0.43
N LEU A 49 5.64 -2.88 0.61
CA LEU A 49 4.70 -2.38 1.61
C LEU A 49 4.03 -1.09 1.14
N ALA A 50 2.70 -1.09 1.06
CA ALA A 50 1.90 0.14 0.90
C ALA A 50 1.64 0.74 2.28
N SER A 51 2.37 1.80 2.65
CA SER A 51 2.30 2.37 3.99
C SER A 51 2.72 3.86 4.02
N PRO A 52 1.92 4.77 4.65
CA PRO A 52 0.56 4.54 5.13
C PRO A 52 -0.35 4.05 4.00
N VAL A 53 -1.21 3.09 4.33
CA VAL A 53 -2.11 2.44 3.37
C VAL A 53 -3.22 3.39 2.92
N GLY A 54 -3.64 3.25 1.66
CA GLY A 54 -4.73 3.97 1.03
C GLY A 54 -4.29 5.17 0.21
N LEU A 55 -5.11 5.50 -0.79
CA LEU A 55 -4.96 6.72 -1.58
C LEU A 55 -5.20 7.98 -0.74
N ASP A 56 -4.58 9.08 -1.13
CA ASP A 56 -4.86 10.39 -0.54
C ASP A 56 -6.20 10.94 -1.06
N LEU A 57 -7.29 10.51 -0.42
CA LEU A 57 -8.65 10.98 -0.69
C LEU A 57 -9.13 12.03 0.33
N GLY A 58 -8.25 12.46 1.25
CA GLY A 58 -8.65 13.32 2.38
C GLY A 58 -9.61 12.66 3.36
N ALA A 59 -9.58 11.33 3.49
CA ALA A 59 -10.45 10.54 4.36
C ALA A 59 -10.39 11.00 5.83
N ARG A 60 -11.55 11.10 6.47
CA ARG A 60 -11.74 11.54 7.87
C ARG A 60 -12.48 10.50 8.71
N THR A 61 -13.25 9.62 8.09
CA THR A 61 -13.94 8.53 8.78
C THR A 61 -13.30 7.16 8.50
N PRO A 62 -13.59 6.13 9.32
CA PRO A 62 -13.17 4.77 9.05
C PRO A 62 -13.68 4.24 7.70
N GLU A 63 -14.91 4.57 7.31
CA GLU A 63 -15.51 4.16 6.05
C GLU A 63 -14.80 4.82 4.86
N GLU A 64 -14.50 6.11 4.94
CA GLU A 64 -13.72 6.83 3.93
C GLU A 64 -12.30 6.27 3.82
N THR A 65 -11.70 5.86 4.94
CA THR A 65 -10.39 5.19 4.96
C THR A 65 -10.47 3.81 4.30
N ALA A 66 -11.55 3.06 4.52
CA ALA A 66 -11.75 1.78 3.85
C ALA A 66 -11.85 1.95 2.33
N VAL A 67 -12.57 2.98 1.85
CA VAL A 67 -12.65 3.33 0.43
C VAL A 67 -11.28 3.70 -0.13
N SER A 68 -10.46 4.47 0.60
CA SER A 68 -9.13 4.85 0.13
C SER A 68 -8.19 3.65 -0.02
N ILE A 69 -8.28 2.67 0.88
CA ILE A 69 -7.53 1.41 0.80
C ILE A 69 -8.01 0.56 -0.38
N ALA A 70 -9.32 0.40 -0.55
CA ALA A 70 -9.88 -0.35 -1.68
C ALA A 70 -9.47 0.27 -3.02
N ALA A 71 -9.46 1.61 -3.11
CA ALA A 71 -9.01 2.34 -4.29
C ALA A 71 -7.51 2.11 -4.57
N GLU A 72 -6.64 2.14 -3.55
CA GLU A 72 -5.21 1.85 -3.71
C GLU A 72 -4.95 0.41 -4.19
N ILE A 73 -5.70 -0.57 -3.70
CA ILE A 73 -5.58 -1.97 -4.14
C ILE A 73 -5.88 -2.10 -5.64
N VAL A 74 -6.97 -1.47 -6.11
CA VAL A 74 -7.33 -1.47 -7.53
C VAL A 74 -6.28 -0.71 -8.35
N GLN A 75 -5.83 0.44 -7.86
CA GLN A 75 -4.78 1.24 -8.48
C GLN A 75 -3.49 0.43 -8.68
N HIS A 76 -3.02 -0.23 -7.62
CA HIS A 76 -1.82 -1.05 -7.62
C HIS A 76 -1.92 -2.22 -8.62
N ARG A 77 -3.10 -2.84 -8.71
CA ARG A 77 -3.34 -3.96 -9.64
C ARG A 77 -3.30 -3.57 -11.11
N TRP A 78 -3.81 -2.38 -11.45
CA TRP A 78 -4.02 -1.97 -12.85
C TRP A 78 -3.14 -0.80 -13.30
N GLY A 79 -2.26 -0.28 -12.44
CA GLY A 79 -1.38 0.84 -12.75
C GLY A 79 -2.13 2.17 -12.96
N GLY A 80 -3.29 2.33 -12.31
CA GLY A 80 -4.08 3.56 -12.41
C GLY A 80 -3.38 4.76 -11.76
N THR A 81 -3.75 5.99 -12.16
CA THR A 81 -3.16 7.20 -11.57
C THR A 81 -3.86 7.67 -10.30
N GLY A 82 -5.12 7.26 -10.08
CA GLY A 82 -5.97 7.78 -9.01
C GLY A 82 -6.53 9.19 -9.27
N ARG A 83 -6.25 9.78 -10.45
CA ARG A 83 -6.78 11.09 -10.85
C ARG A 83 -8.18 10.98 -11.45
N PRO A 84 -8.98 12.06 -11.45
CA PRO A 84 -10.28 12.07 -12.11
C PRO A 84 -10.16 11.73 -13.61
N LEU A 85 -10.94 10.76 -14.09
CA LEU A 85 -10.90 10.32 -15.49
C LEU A 85 -11.15 11.46 -16.49
N GLY A 86 -11.97 12.45 -16.13
CA GLY A 86 -12.24 13.61 -16.97
C GLY A 86 -11.03 14.53 -17.20
N GLU A 87 -9.97 14.41 -16.40
CA GLU A 87 -8.69 15.12 -16.60
C GLU A 87 -7.69 14.31 -17.44
N LEU A 88 -8.01 13.06 -17.77
CA LEU A 88 -7.14 12.17 -18.51
C LEU A 88 -7.58 12.09 -19.99
N THR A 89 -6.64 11.74 -20.85
CA THR A 89 -6.89 11.50 -22.29
C THR A 89 -6.51 10.07 -22.64
N GLY A 90 -7.15 9.49 -23.66
CA GLY A 90 -6.96 8.10 -24.06
C GLY A 90 -8.05 7.15 -23.56
N ALA A 91 -7.83 5.84 -23.69
CA ALA A 91 -8.76 4.80 -23.26
C ALA A 91 -8.93 4.77 -21.73
N ILE A 92 -10.07 4.32 -21.20
CA ILE A 92 -10.24 4.22 -19.73
C ILE A 92 -9.50 2.99 -19.15
N HIS A 93 -9.44 1.91 -19.93
CA HIS A 93 -8.79 0.66 -19.55
C HIS A 93 -7.48 0.49 -20.30
N HIS A 94 -6.41 1.05 -19.74
CA HIS A 94 -5.06 0.86 -20.25
C HIS A 94 -4.42 -0.38 -19.62
N GLY A 95 -3.66 -1.17 -20.39
CA GLY A 95 -2.86 -2.27 -19.84
C GLY A 95 -3.55 -3.65 -19.76
N ILE A 96 -4.73 -3.84 -20.35
CA ILE A 96 -5.21 -5.19 -20.69
C ILE A 96 -4.56 -5.59 -22.02
N THR A 97 -3.35 -6.14 -21.97
CA THR A 97 -2.97 -7.09 -23.02
C THR A 97 -3.70 -8.40 -22.70
N PRO A 98 -4.44 -9.01 -23.64
CA PRO A 98 -5.05 -10.32 -23.43
C PRO A 98 -4.02 -11.36 -23.00
#